data_AF-A0A9P6N7Q2-F1
#
_entry.id   AF-A0A9P6N7Q2-F1
#
_cell.length_a   1.000
_cell.length_b   1.000
_cell.length_c   1.000
_cell.angle_alpha   90.00
_cell.angle_beta   90.00
_cell.angle_gamma   90.00
#
_symmetry.space_group_name_H-M   'P 1'
#
loop_
_entity.id
_entity.type
_entity.pdbx_description
1 polymer ?
#
loop_
_entity_poly.entity_id
_entity_poly.type
_entity_poly.pdbx_seq_one_letter_code
_entity_poly.pdbx_strand_id
1 'polypeptide(L)'
;AKKQPNQMQVQDYPKDFTGTKDTLTIHIKVMWGMVEAKSPLLPVDPRFLEVFKRSFDNVQQVKLVLENTAAANIVAEAEILALKQGCVGAIKLGHGMLYLDNFSICTIHLHLTHLGIYLWGPDLTNSPDSLYNIACQLTSLKLF
;
A
#
# COMPACT_ATOMS: atom_id res chain seq x y z
N ALA A 1 1.06 26.57 17.18
CA ALA A 1 1.52 25.63 16.13
C ALA A 1 1.61 26.40 14.81
N LYS A 2 2.76 26.34 14.12
CA LYS A 2 2.91 26.97 12.78
C LYS A 2 1.99 26.24 11.80
N LYS A 3 1.02 26.96 11.23
CA LYS A 3 0.08 26.43 10.23
C LYS A 3 0.84 26.21 8.91
N GLN A 4 0.59 25.07 8.28
CA GLN A 4 1.06 24.79 6.93
C GLN A 4 0.15 25.54 5.93
N PRO A 5 0.71 26.20 4.88
CA PRO A 5 -0.08 27.03 3.97
C PRO A 5 -1.24 26.30 3.28
N ASN A 6 -1.14 24.98 3.12
CA ASN A 6 -2.10 24.16 2.37
C ASN A 6 -2.99 23.29 3.29
N GLN A 7 -3.04 23.58 4.59
CA GLN A 7 -3.84 22.80 5.54
C GLN A 7 -5.30 23.25 5.56
N MET A 8 -6.21 22.43 5.02
CA MET A 8 -7.66 22.67 5.04
C MET A 8 -8.21 22.83 6.47
N GLN A 9 -9.16 23.73 6.67
CA GLN A 9 -9.88 23.87 7.94
C GLN A 9 -11.12 22.96 7.93
N VAL A 10 -11.60 22.57 9.12
CA VAL A 10 -12.79 21.72 9.28
C VAL A 10 -14.02 22.32 8.58
N GLN A 11 -14.14 23.64 8.56
CA GLN A 11 -15.19 24.38 7.87
C GLN A 11 -15.10 24.29 6.33
N ASP A 12 -13.93 23.96 5.78
CA ASP A 12 -13.69 23.81 4.34
C ASP A 12 -13.89 22.36 3.89
N TYR A 13 -14.17 21.43 4.81
CA TYR A 13 -14.32 20.02 4.49
C TYR A 13 -15.61 19.77 3.71
N PRO A 14 -15.54 19.12 2.53
CA PRO A 14 -16.72 18.55 1.89
C PRO A 14 -17.47 17.63 2.86
N LYS A 15 -18.79 17.51 2.67
CA LYS A 15 -19.70 16.77 3.56
C LYS A 15 -19.23 15.35 3.91
N ASP A 16 -18.58 14.66 2.97
CA ASP A 16 -18.16 13.26 3.10
C ASP A 16 -16.65 13.10 3.42
N PHE A 17 -15.91 14.21 3.58
CA PHE A 17 -14.46 14.19 3.77
C PHE A 17 -14.03 13.29 4.92
N THR A 18 -14.70 13.38 6.07
CA THR A 18 -14.37 12.60 7.25
C THR A 18 -14.53 11.09 6.98
N GLY A 19 -15.60 10.69 6.30
CA GLY A 19 -15.84 9.31 5.91
C GLY A 19 -14.78 8.80 4.95
N THR A 20 -14.45 9.57 3.90
CA THR A 20 -13.39 9.22 2.95
C THR A 20 -12.03 9.10 3.63
N LYS A 21 -11.69 10.05 4.50
CA LYS A 21 -10.43 10.05 5.25
C LYS A 21 -10.31 8.83 6.18
N ASP A 22 -11.39 8.48 6.86
CA ASP A 22 -11.39 7.33 7.77
C ASP A 22 -11.29 6.01 6.99
N THR A 23 -12.01 5.86 5.88
CA THR A 23 -11.89 4.70 4.96
C THR A 23 -10.48 4.59 4.38
N LEU A 24 -9.90 5.70 3.92
CA LEU A 24 -8.52 5.78 3.42
C LEU A 24 -7.51 5.34 4.49
N THR A 25 -7.69 5.83 5.71
CA THR A 25 -6.83 5.48 6.84
C THR A 25 -6.91 3.99 7.17
N ILE A 26 -8.11 3.41 7.16
CA ILE A 26 -8.34 1.97 7.43
C ILE A 26 -7.67 1.13 6.36
N HIS A 27 -7.88 1.44 5.08
CA HIS A 27 -7.29 0.68 3.98
C HIS A 27 -5.77 0.78 3.98
N ILE A 28 -5.18 1.96 4.19
CA ILE A 28 -3.70 2.11 4.32
C ILE A 28 -3.18 1.23 5.47
N LYS A 29 -3.87 1.21 6.61
CA LYS A 29 -3.48 0.37 7.76
C LYS A 29 -3.56 -1.13 7.44
N VAL A 30 -4.63 -1.57 6.77
CA VAL A 30 -4.74 -2.98 6.35
C VAL A 30 -3.64 -3.34 5.38
N MET A 31 -3.41 -2.49 4.38
CA MET A 31 -2.34 -2.68 3.41
C MET A 31 -0.96 -2.76 4.07
N TRP A 32 -0.70 -1.97 5.12
CA TRP A 32 0.53 -2.05 5.93
C TRP A 32 0.58 -3.23 6.92
N GLY A 33 -0.40 -4.14 6.89
CA GLY A 33 -0.46 -5.27 7.82
C GLY A 33 -0.73 -4.85 9.27
N MET A 34 -1.17 -3.61 9.51
CA MET A 34 -1.53 -3.10 10.83
C MET A 34 -2.93 -3.59 11.26
N VAL A 35 -3.17 -4.89 11.10
CA VAL A 35 -4.44 -5.56 11.41
C VAL A 35 -4.61 -5.76 12.91
N GLU A 36 -3.52 -5.99 13.63
CA GLU A 36 -3.49 -6.05 15.09
C GLU A 36 -3.04 -4.72 15.67
N ALA A 37 -3.80 -4.21 16.65
CA ALA A 37 -3.48 -2.96 17.31
C ALA A 37 -2.15 -3.08 18.07
N LYS A 38 -1.10 -2.41 17.55
CA LYS A 38 0.23 -2.12 18.16
C LYS A 38 1.46 -2.81 17.57
N SER A 39 1.44 -3.33 16.33
CA SER A 39 2.72 -3.72 15.70
C SER A 39 3.47 -2.48 15.19
N PRO A 40 4.73 -2.22 15.64
CA PRO A 40 5.54 -1.16 15.09
C PRO A 40 5.81 -1.41 13.60
N LEU A 41 5.87 -0.34 12.80
CA LEU A 41 6.26 -0.44 11.40
C LEU A 41 7.68 -1.02 11.35
N LEU A 42 7.83 -2.19 10.73
CA LEU A 42 9.15 -2.75 10.47
C LEU A 42 9.74 -2.07 9.23
N PRO A 43 11.00 -1.62 9.27
CA PRO A 43 11.68 -1.16 8.08
C PRO A 43 11.61 -2.23 6.99
N VAL A 44 11.45 -1.80 5.73
CA VAL A 44 11.53 -2.73 4.60
C VAL A 44 12.92 -3.34 4.58
N ASP A 45 12.99 -4.68 4.53
CA ASP A 45 14.27 -5.38 4.43
C ASP A 45 15.03 -4.87 3.19
N PRO A 46 16.29 -4.43 3.33
CA PRO A 46 17.07 -3.94 2.19
C PRO A 46 17.15 -4.93 1.02
N ARG A 47 17.10 -6.24 1.30
CA ARG A 47 17.10 -7.28 0.28
C ARG A 47 15.86 -7.22 -0.61
N PHE A 48 14.71 -6.85 -0.05
CA PHE A 48 13.46 -6.67 -0.81
C PHE A 48 13.53 -5.41 -1.67
N LEU A 49 14.15 -4.35 -1.16
CA LEU A 49 14.39 -3.13 -1.94
C LEU A 49 15.34 -3.38 -3.12
N GLU A 50 16.34 -4.23 -2.96
CA GLU A 50 17.25 -4.59 -4.05
C GLU A 50 16.55 -5.27 -5.22
N VAL A 51 15.59 -6.16 -4.96
CA VAL A 51 14.80 -6.81 -6.02
C VAL A 51 14.05 -5.77 -6.84
N PHE A 52 13.30 -4.87 -6.18
CA PHE A 52 12.60 -3.79 -6.86
C PHE A 52 13.57 -2.87 -7.64
N LYS A 53 14.68 -2.45 -7.02
CA LYS A 53 15.66 -1.55 -7.63
C LYS A 53 16.35 -2.14 -8.86
N ARG A 54 16.48 -3.47 -8.95
CA ARG A 54 17.04 -4.15 -10.14
C ARG A 54 16.02 -4.26 -11.27
N SER A 55 14.72 -4.17 -10.95
CA SER A 55 13.65 -4.36 -11.92
C SER A 55 13.11 -3.06 -12.52
N PHE A 56 13.31 -1.93 -11.85
CA PHE A 56 12.76 -0.64 -12.27
C PHE A 56 13.77 0.49 -12.15
N ASP A 57 13.92 1.27 -13.22
CA ASP A 57 14.74 2.47 -13.28
C ASP A 57 13.92 3.75 -13.15
N ASN A 58 12.63 3.69 -13.48
CA ASN A 58 11.77 4.88 -13.54
C ASN A 58 10.28 4.57 -13.33
N VAL A 59 9.53 5.63 -13.06
CA VAL A 59 8.09 5.58 -12.76
C VAL A 59 7.26 5.06 -13.93
N GLN A 60 7.69 5.26 -15.19
CA GLN A 60 6.93 4.82 -16.35
C GLN A 60 6.93 3.29 -16.50
N GLN A 61 8.06 2.64 -16.20
CA GLN A 61 8.13 1.17 -16.17
C GLN A 61 7.20 0.60 -15.09
N VAL A 62 7.17 1.20 -13.90
CA VAL A 62 6.25 0.83 -12.82
C VAL A 62 4.79 0.96 -13.26
N LYS A 63 4.42 2.10 -13.87
CA LYS A 63 3.06 2.32 -14.39
C LYS A 63 2.67 1.28 -15.44
N LEU A 64 3.57 0.98 -16.38
CA LEU A 64 3.32 -0.01 -17.43
C LEU A 64 3.05 -1.40 -16.84
N VAL A 65 3.79 -1.79 -15.81
CA VAL A 65 3.57 -3.05 -15.09
C VAL A 65 2.25 -3.03 -14.32
N LEU A 66 1.89 -1.92 -13.68
CA LEU A 66 0.61 -1.78 -12.96
C LEU A 66 -0.62 -1.83 -13.88
N GLU A 67 -0.49 -1.38 -15.13
CA GLU A 67 -1.56 -1.43 -16.12
C GLU A 67 -1.63 -2.77 -16.87
N ASN A 68 -0.60 -3.61 -16.78
CA ASN A 68 -0.54 -4.89 -17.47
C ASN A 68 -0.78 -6.07 -16.50
N THR A 69 -1.99 -6.62 -16.51
CA THR A 69 -2.34 -7.81 -15.72
C THR A 69 -1.62 -9.09 -16.15
N ALA A 70 -0.99 -9.10 -17.34
CA ALA A 70 -0.15 -10.19 -17.84
C ALA A 70 1.35 -9.91 -17.70
N ALA A 71 1.74 -8.95 -16.85
CA ALA A 71 3.14 -8.70 -16.53
C ALA A 71 3.79 -9.96 -15.93
N ALA A 72 5.10 -10.09 -16.08
CA ALA A 72 5.83 -11.19 -15.48
C ALA A 72 5.92 -10.98 -13.96
N ASN A 73 5.74 -12.05 -13.20
CA ASN A 73 6.00 -12.05 -11.77
C ASN A 73 7.51 -11.91 -11.52
N ILE A 74 7.91 -10.85 -10.82
CA ILE A 74 9.30 -10.65 -10.38
C ILE A 74 9.60 -11.55 -9.18
N VAL A 75 8.59 -11.78 -8.33
CA VAL A 75 8.67 -12.67 -7.15
C VAL A 75 7.49 -13.63 -7.16
N ALA A 76 7.63 -14.79 -6.52
CA ALA A 76 6.54 -15.75 -6.46
C ALA A 76 5.45 -15.29 -5.46
N GLU A 77 4.18 -15.60 -5.73
CA GLU A 77 3.06 -15.28 -4.84
C GLU A 77 3.26 -15.87 -3.43
N ALA A 78 3.84 -17.07 -3.34
CA ALA A 78 4.15 -17.72 -2.05
C ALA A 78 5.18 -16.94 -1.20
N GLU A 79 5.95 -16.04 -1.81
CA GLU A 79 6.92 -15.19 -1.12
C GLU A 79 6.30 -13.88 -0.62
N ILE A 80 5.06 -13.56 -1.02
CA ILE A 80 4.36 -12.37 -0.56
C ILE A 80 4.03 -12.49 0.93
N LEU A 81 4.49 -11.49 1.69
CA LEU A 81 4.33 -11.40 3.12
C LEU A 81 3.14 -10.53 3.52
N ALA A 82 2.64 -9.69 2.61
CA ALA A 82 1.47 -8.84 2.83
C ALA A 82 0.17 -9.65 2.90
N LEU A 83 -0.77 -9.26 3.76
CA LEU A 83 -2.15 -9.76 3.79
C LEU A 83 -2.30 -11.30 3.78
N LYS A 84 -1.46 -12.02 4.56
CA LYS A 84 -1.54 -13.48 4.67
C LYS A 84 -2.89 -13.97 5.23
N GLN A 85 -3.14 -15.27 5.06
CA GLN A 85 -4.33 -15.99 5.52
C GLN A 85 -4.73 -15.55 6.95
N GLY A 86 -5.84 -14.82 7.06
CA GLY A 86 -6.27 -14.10 8.27
C GLY A 86 -6.91 -12.74 7.98
N CYS A 87 -6.66 -12.17 6.80
CA CYS A 87 -7.26 -10.90 6.35
C CYS A 87 -8.56 -11.06 5.53
N VAL A 88 -9.01 -12.28 5.25
CA VAL A 88 -10.25 -12.52 4.49
C VAL A 88 -11.46 -12.28 5.40
N GLY A 89 -12.40 -11.44 4.96
CA GLY A 89 -13.63 -11.12 5.68
C GLY A 89 -13.60 -9.75 6.34
N ALA A 90 -14.42 -9.58 7.39
CA ALA A 90 -14.54 -8.31 8.11
C ALA A 90 -13.37 -8.12 9.08
N ILE A 91 -12.46 -7.21 8.73
CA ILE A 91 -11.33 -6.79 9.55
C ILE A 91 -11.77 -5.57 10.37
N LYS A 92 -11.80 -5.71 11.69
CA LYS A 92 -12.07 -4.60 12.61
C LYS A 92 -10.78 -3.84 12.92
N LEU A 93 -10.74 -2.55 12.59
CA LEU A 93 -9.61 -1.66 12.86
C LEU A 93 -10.05 -0.46 13.68
N GLY A 94 -9.79 -0.51 14.99
CA GLY A 94 -10.23 0.53 15.92
C GLY A 94 -11.75 0.69 15.91
N HIS A 95 -12.24 1.84 15.43
CA HIS A 95 -13.67 2.14 15.30
C HIS A 95 -14.27 1.79 13.93
N GLY A 96 -13.45 1.38 12.95
CA GLY A 96 -13.89 1.07 11.59
C GLY A 96 -13.85 -0.42 11.26
N MET A 97 -14.51 -0.79 10.16
CA MET A 97 -14.55 -2.15 9.63
C MET A 97 -14.24 -2.10 8.14
N LEU A 98 -13.28 -2.92 7.70
CA LEU A 98 -12.99 -3.16 6.29
C LEU A 98 -13.42 -4.57 5.94
N TYR A 99 -14.08 -4.74 4.80
CA TYR A 99 -14.32 -6.07 4.25
C TYR A 99 -13.33 -6.30 3.10
N LEU A 100 -12.44 -7.28 3.25
CA LEU A 100 -11.60 -7.75 2.16
C LEU A 100 -12.08 -9.13 1.73
N ASP A 101 -12.52 -9.23 0.48
CA ASP A 101 -12.79 -10.51 -0.13
C ASP A 101 -11.50 -11.17 -0.67
N ASN A 102 -11.61 -12.46 -1.00
CA ASN A 102 -10.48 -13.22 -1.52
C ASN A 102 -9.99 -12.66 -2.87
N PHE A 103 -10.89 -12.12 -3.70
CA PHE A 103 -10.56 -11.54 -4.99
C PHE A 103 -9.66 -10.30 -4.85
N SER A 104 -9.97 -9.43 -3.90
CA SER A 104 -9.19 -8.24 -3.57
C SER A 104 -7.81 -8.63 -3.08
N ILE A 105 -7.72 -9.62 -2.18
CA ILE A 105 -6.43 -10.12 -1.67
C ILE A 105 -5.58 -10.70 -2.81
N CYS A 106 -6.15 -11.55 -3.66
CA CYS A 106 -5.45 -12.08 -4.84
C CYS A 106 -5.01 -10.97 -5.80
N THR A 107 -5.85 -9.96 -6.02
CA THR A 107 -5.50 -8.82 -6.89
C THR A 107 -4.35 -8.03 -6.30
N ILE A 108 -4.36 -7.77 -4.99
CA ILE A 108 -3.26 -7.11 -4.29
C ILE A 108 -1.98 -7.94 -4.46
N HIS A 109 -2.03 -9.24 -4.15
CA HIS A 109 -0.88 -10.14 -4.28
C HIS A 109 -0.32 -10.16 -5.71
N LEU A 110 -1.17 -10.20 -6.74
CA LEU A 110 -0.75 -10.14 -8.14
C LEU A 110 0.02 -8.85 -8.47
N HIS A 111 -0.47 -7.69 -8.02
CA HIS A 111 0.25 -6.44 -8.23
C HIS A 111 1.58 -6.41 -7.47
N LEU A 112 1.65 -7.00 -6.27
CA LEU A 112 2.89 -7.11 -5.51
C LEU A 112 3.92 -8.04 -6.18
N THR A 113 3.48 -9.17 -6.75
CA THR A 113 4.36 -10.10 -7.46
C THR A 113 4.94 -9.46 -8.72
N HIS A 114 4.12 -8.71 -9.47
CA HIS A 114 4.57 -7.96 -10.64
C HIS A 114 5.57 -6.85 -10.31
N LEU A 115 5.51 -6.28 -9.11
CA LEU A 115 6.42 -5.22 -8.66
C LEU A 115 7.62 -5.72 -7.87
N GLY A 116 7.66 -7.00 -7.49
CA GLY A 116 8.72 -7.53 -6.64
C GLY A 116 8.66 -7.01 -5.20
N ILE A 117 7.45 -6.69 -4.71
CA ILE A 117 7.24 -6.15 -3.36
C ILE A 117 6.79 -7.28 -2.43
N TYR A 118 7.67 -7.74 -1.57
CA TYR A 118 7.38 -8.84 -0.63
C TYR A 118 6.44 -8.41 0.50
N LEU A 119 6.73 -7.27 1.13
CA LEU A 119 5.92 -6.68 2.18
C LEU A 119 5.49 -5.29 1.73
N TRP A 120 4.21 -5.00 1.84
CA TRP A 120 3.68 -3.71 1.45
C TRP A 120 3.95 -2.63 2.52
N GLY A 121 4.67 -1.58 2.12
CA GLY A 121 4.86 -0.38 2.91
C GLY A 121 5.92 0.54 2.30
N PRO A 122 5.80 1.87 2.42
CA PRO A 122 6.82 2.78 1.93
C PRO A 122 8.12 2.63 2.73
N ASP A 123 9.25 2.85 2.06
CA ASP A 123 10.55 3.02 2.68
C ASP A 123 10.58 4.35 3.45
N LEU A 124 10.44 4.24 4.78
CA LEU A 124 10.45 5.37 5.72
C LEU A 124 11.85 5.98 5.90
N THR A 125 12.90 5.33 5.38
CA THR A 125 14.28 5.81 5.50
C THR A 125 14.71 6.67 4.31
N ASN A 126 13.87 6.75 3.28
CA ASN A 126 14.18 7.42 2.02
C ASN A 126 13.20 8.57 1.75
N SER A 127 13.46 9.35 0.70
CA SER A 127 12.58 10.42 0.27
C SER A 127 11.18 9.88 -0.06
N PRO A 128 10.10 10.62 0.28
CA PRO A 128 8.75 10.31 -0.20
C PRO A 128 8.67 10.18 -1.74
N ASP A 129 9.53 10.89 -2.46
CA ASP A 129 9.59 10.89 -3.93
C ASP A 129 10.54 9.83 -4.49
N SER A 130 11.06 8.92 -3.65
CA SER A 130 11.85 7.79 -4.14
C SER A 130 11.01 6.89 -5.04
N LEU A 131 11.63 6.25 -6.04
CA LEU A 131 10.92 5.41 -7.00
C LEU A 131 10.10 4.30 -6.32
N TYR A 132 10.63 3.69 -5.26
CA TYR A 132 9.94 2.69 -4.47
C TYR A 132 8.70 3.27 -3.77
N ASN A 133 8.81 4.44 -3.14
CA ASN A 133 7.68 5.08 -2.47
C ASN A 133 6.61 5.53 -3.46
N ILE A 134 7.00 6.01 -4.65
CA ILE A 134 6.07 6.30 -5.74
C ILE A 134 5.37 5.01 -6.21
N ALA A 135 6.09 3.89 -6.33
CA ALA A 135 5.48 2.61 -6.68
C ALA A 135 4.44 2.19 -5.64
N CYS A 136 4.76 2.24 -4.34
CA CYS A 136 3.80 1.99 -3.27
C CYS A 136 2.56 2.89 -3.37
N GLN A 137 2.76 4.19 -3.65
CA GLN A 137 1.65 5.14 -3.82
C GLN A 137 0.76 4.76 -5.01
N LEU A 138 1.35 4.54 -6.19
CA LEU A 138 0.61 4.20 -7.40
C LEU A 138 -0.18 2.92 -7.24
N THR A 139 0.43 1.90 -6.65
CA THR A 139 -0.25 0.64 -6.39
C THR A 139 -1.35 0.82 -5.34
N SER A 140 -1.16 1.66 -4.32
CA SER A 140 -2.22 1.97 -3.34
C SER A 140 -3.43 2.60 -4.02
N LEU A 141 -3.20 3.53 -4.96
CA LEU A 141 -4.26 4.21 -5.71
C LEU A 141 -4.97 3.27 -6.69
N LYS A 142 -4.27 2.26 -7.22
CA LYS A 142 -4.86 1.26 -8.15
C LYS A 142 -5.77 0.28 -7.43
N LEU A 143 -5.48 -0.01 -6.16
CA LEU A 143 -6.19 -1.01 -5.34
C LEU A 143 -7.34 -0.42 -4.51
N PHE A 144 -7.52 0.91 -4.55
CA PHE A 144 -8.57 1.65 -3.86
C PHE A 144 -9.79 1.89 -4.75
#